data_AF-A0A3A9WBV2-F1
#
_entry.id   AF-A0A3A9WBV2-F1
#
_cell.length_a   1.000
_cell.length_b   1.000
_cell.length_c   1.000
_cell.angle_alpha   90.00
_cell.angle_beta   90.00
_cell.angle_gamma   90.00
#
_symmetry.space_group_name_H-M   'P 1'
#
loop_
_entity.id
_entity.type
_entity.pdbx_description
1 polymer ?
#
loop_
_entity_poly.entity_id
_entity_poly.type
_entity_poly.pdbx_seq_one_letter_code
_entity_poly.pdbx_strand_id
1 'polypeptide(L)'
;MDRTEIVGHLRTALSAVLNRPLDELAPELSLFDDLALDSTSVIELLMSLEDTVGLEIDPDELGPEVFRTVGTLTDYVEAGFRAGIQAGISGKAAV
;
A
#
# COMPACT_ATOMS: atom_id res chain seq x y z
N MET A 1 -10.42 6.10 5.12
CA MET A 1 -9.29 5.70 5.95
C MET A 1 -8.32 6.87 5.98
N ASP A 2 -7.87 7.26 7.16
CA ASP A 2 -6.92 8.35 7.31
C ASP A 2 -5.48 7.86 7.11
N ARG A 3 -4.57 8.76 6.68
CA ARG A 3 -3.18 8.42 6.36
C ARG A 3 -2.45 7.68 7.49
N THR A 4 -2.71 8.06 8.74
CA THR A 4 -2.12 7.42 9.92
C THR A 4 -2.53 5.95 10.05
N GLU A 5 -3.78 5.62 9.71
CA GLU A 5 -4.24 4.23 9.70
C GLU A 5 -3.54 3.44 8.58
N ILE A 6 -3.42 4.03 7.39
CA ILE A 6 -2.73 3.40 6.25
C ILE A 6 -1.29 3.06 6.62
N VAL A 7 -0.54 3.99 7.22
CA VAL A 7 0.84 3.75 7.68
C VAL A 7 0.88 2.64 8.74
N GLY A 8 -0.12 2.56 9.63
CA GLY A 8 -0.24 1.49 10.62
C GLY A 8 -0.44 0.11 10.00
N HIS A 9 -1.29 0.01 8.97
CA HIS A 9 -1.48 -1.22 8.20
C HIS A 9 -0.22 -1.59 7.42
N LEU A 10 0.39 -0.61 6.76
CA LEU A 10 1.63 -0.78 6.00
C LEU A 10 2.77 -1.28 6.90
N ARG A 11 2.87 -0.77 8.12
CA ARG A 11 3.82 -1.28 9.13
C ARG A 11 3.60 -2.73 9.48
N THR A 12 2.35 -3.11 9.69
CA THR A 12 1.99 -4.48 10.03
C THR A 12 2.36 -5.42 8.87
N ALA A 13 1.98 -5.06 7.65
CA ALA A 13 2.28 -5.84 6.45
C ALA A 13 3.79 -5.96 6.20
N LEU A 14 4.52 -4.83 6.26
CA LEU A 14 5.98 -4.83 6.12
C LEU A 14 6.68 -5.64 7.20
N SER A 15 6.23 -5.58 8.45
CA SER A 15 6.83 -6.37 9.53
C SER A 15 6.64 -7.88 9.31
N ALA A 16 5.49 -8.28 8.76
CA ALA A 16 5.19 -9.66 8.44
C ALA A 16 6.07 -10.16 7.28
N VAL A 17 6.15 -9.41 6.19
CA VAL A 17 6.94 -9.77 4.99
C VAL A 17 8.43 -9.78 5.28
N LEU A 18 8.94 -8.77 5.98
CA LEU A 18 10.36 -8.69 6.36
C LEU A 18 10.72 -9.62 7.53
N ASN A 19 9.72 -10.30 8.12
CA ASN A 19 9.86 -11.17 9.27
C ASN A 19 10.66 -10.53 10.42
N ARG A 20 10.45 -9.23 10.64
CA ARG A 20 11.13 -8.43 11.66
C ARG A 20 10.22 -7.33 12.18
N PRO A 21 10.32 -6.96 13.46
CA PRO A 21 9.53 -5.85 14.00
C PRO A 21 9.97 -4.51 13.39
N LEU A 22 9.00 -3.69 12.99
CA LEU A 22 9.19 -2.29 12.63
C LEU A 22 8.51 -1.40 13.68
N ASP A 23 9.29 -0.60 14.39
CA ASP A 23 8.75 0.35 15.38
C ASP A 23 8.09 1.54 14.68
N GLU A 24 8.87 2.32 13.94
CA GLU A 24 8.42 3.53 13.27
C GLU A 24 8.70 3.45 11.76
N LEU A 25 7.75 3.90 10.96
CA LEU A 25 7.84 3.96 9.51
C LEU A 25 7.83 5.41 9.06
N ALA A 26 9.02 5.91 8.74
CA ALA A 26 9.16 7.24 8.18
C ALA A 26 8.82 7.22 6.68
N PRO A 27 8.08 8.24 6.18
CA PRO A 27 7.64 8.29 4.79
C PRO A 27 8.81 8.43 3.80
N GLU A 28 9.96 8.94 4.23
CA GLU A 28 11.15 9.08 3.38
C GLU A 28 11.92 7.77 3.15
N LEU A 29 11.63 6.70 3.91
CA LEU A 29 12.35 5.44 3.80
C LEU A 29 12.13 4.80 2.43
N SER A 30 13.23 4.44 1.77
CA SER A 30 13.23 3.65 0.53
C SER A 30 12.79 2.22 0.83
N LEU A 31 11.82 1.73 0.05
CA LEU A 31 11.34 0.35 0.19
C LEU A 31 12.45 -0.64 -0.19
N PHE A 32 13.23 -0.34 -1.22
CA PHE A 32 14.31 -1.20 -1.69
C PHE A 32 15.63 -0.96 -0.96
N ASP A 33 16.02 0.30 -0.71
CA ASP A 33 17.35 0.59 -0.14
C ASP A 33 17.36 0.52 1.40
N ASP A 34 16.36 1.10 2.07
CA ASP A 34 16.34 1.19 3.54
C ASP A 34 15.64 -0.03 4.17
N LEU A 35 14.55 -0.48 3.54
CA LEU A 35 13.76 -1.62 4.02
C LEU A 35 14.19 -2.94 3.38
N ALA A 36 15.08 -2.91 2.37
CA ALA A 36 15.63 -4.08 1.71
C ALA A 36 14.55 -5.04 1.17
N LEU A 37 13.46 -4.49 0.62
CA LEU A 37 12.44 -5.29 -0.07
C LEU A 37 12.99 -5.81 -1.39
N ASP A 38 12.70 -7.07 -1.68
CA ASP A 38 12.94 -7.67 -2.98
C ASP A 38 11.68 -7.62 -3.85
N SER A 39 11.83 -7.83 -5.16
CA SER A 39 10.69 -7.83 -6.09
C SER A 39 9.61 -8.86 -5.72
N THR A 40 10.01 -9.99 -5.15
CA THR A 40 9.06 -11.02 -4.65
C THR A 40 8.33 -10.54 -3.41
N SER A 41 9.06 -9.95 -2.45
CA SER A 41 8.48 -9.43 -1.20
C SER A 41 7.53 -8.26 -1.44
N VAL A 42 7.71 -7.50 -2.52
CA VAL A 42 6.74 -6.48 -2.95
C VAL A 42 5.38 -7.12 -3.25
N ILE A 43 5.33 -8.24 -3.97
CA ILE A 43 4.07 -8.94 -4.26
C ILE A 43 3.41 -9.43 -2.97
N GLU A 44 4.17 -10.02 -2.05
CA GLU A 44 3.67 -10.45 -0.74
C GLU A 44 3.13 -9.28 0.10
N LEU A 45 3.82 -8.13 0.06
CA LEU A 45 3.39 -6.90 0.72
C LEU A 45 2.06 -6.41 0.17
N LEU A 46 1.90 -6.42 -1.16
CA LEU A 46 0.65 -6.03 -1.81
C LEU A 46 -0.48 -6.96 -1.36
N MET A 47 -0.33 -8.28 -1.45
CA MET A 47 -1.33 -9.23 -0.99
C MET A 47 -1.70 -9.04 0.50
N SER A 48 -0.71 -8.80 1.36
CA SER A 48 -0.95 -8.51 2.77
C SER A 48 -1.68 -7.18 2.99
N LEU A 49 -1.41 -6.17 2.17
CA LEU A 49 -2.15 -4.91 2.19
C LEU A 49 -3.59 -5.10 1.70
N GLU A 50 -3.82 -5.86 0.64
CA GLU A 50 -5.17 -6.15 0.16
C GLU A 50 -6.01 -6.79 1.26
N ASP A 51 -5.46 -7.79 1.96
CA ASP A 51 -6.14 -8.47 3.07
C ASP A 51 -6.39 -7.56 4.28
N THR A 52 -5.42 -6.70 4.62
CA THR A 52 -5.52 -5.87 5.84
C THR A 52 -6.36 -4.61 5.65
N VAL A 53 -6.30 -4.01 4.46
CA VAL A 53 -6.97 -2.74 4.16
C VAL A 53 -8.26 -2.96 3.36
N GLY A 54 -8.42 -4.10 2.69
CA GLY A 54 -9.62 -4.45 1.92
C GLY A 54 -9.72 -3.74 0.56
N LEU A 55 -8.58 -3.36 -0.01
CA LEU A 55 -8.45 -2.76 -1.33
C LEU A 55 -7.94 -3.83 -2.30
N GLU A 56 -8.45 -3.91 -3.54
CA GLU A 56 -7.77 -4.68 -4.61
C GLU A 56 -6.67 -3.83 -5.24
N ILE A 57 -5.47 -4.39 -5.35
CA ILE A 57 -4.28 -3.73 -5.88
C ILE A 57 -3.71 -4.59 -7.01
N ASP A 58 -3.85 -4.13 -8.26
CA ASP A 58 -3.26 -4.82 -9.40
C ASP A 58 -1.78 -4.45 -9.56
N PRO A 59 -0.83 -5.38 -9.33
CA PRO A 59 0.60 -5.10 -9.47
C PRO A 59 1.02 -4.73 -10.90
N ASP A 60 0.26 -5.14 -11.92
CA ASP A 60 0.55 -4.80 -13.32
C ASP A 60 0.22 -3.34 -13.65
N GLU A 61 -0.68 -2.71 -12.89
CA GLU A 61 -1.03 -1.29 -13.02
C GLU A 61 -0.11 -0.37 -12.20
N LEU A 62 0.77 -0.94 -11.36
CA LEU A 62 1.65 -0.17 -10.48
C LEU A 62 2.92 0.29 -11.21
N GLY A 63 3.10 1.61 -11.26
CA GLY A 63 4.35 2.22 -11.68
C GLY A 63 5.47 2.00 -10.66
N PRO A 64 6.75 1.91 -11.09
CA PRO A 64 7.89 1.73 -10.20
C PRO A 64 8.05 2.88 -9.18
N GLU A 65 7.47 4.06 -9.47
CA GLU A 65 7.47 5.20 -8.57
C GLU A 65 6.67 4.97 -7.27
N VAL A 66 5.65 4.12 -7.31
CA VAL A 66 4.82 3.78 -6.13
C VAL A 66 5.69 3.09 -5.08
N PHE A 67 6.59 2.22 -5.52
CA PHE A 67 7.49 1.45 -4.67
C PHE A 67 8.77 2.18 -4.30
N ARG A 68 8.90 3.48 -4.59
CA ARG A 68 10.13 4.21 -4.28
C ARG A 68 10.33 4.39 -2.78
N THR A 69 9.27 4.78 -2.08
CA THR A 69 9.31 5.08 -0.65
C THR A 69 8.04 4.63 0.05
N VAL A 70 8.11 4.56 1.37
CA VAL A 70 6.93 4.33 2.23
C VAL A 70 5.86 5.40 1.98
N GLY A 71 6.27 6.65 1.79
CA GLY A 71 5.37 7.78 1.51
C GLY A 71 4.61 7.60 0.20
N THR A 72 5.30 7.26 -0.89
CA THR A 72 4.68 7.05 -2.21
C THR A 72 3.72 5.87 -2.23
N LEU A 73 4.04 4.79 -1.51
CA LEU A 73 3.13 3.65 -1.38
C LEU A 73 1.90 4.00 -0.54
N THR A 74 2.09 4.77 0.54
CA THR A 74 0.99 5.31 1.35
C THR A 74 0.07 6.22 0.52
N ASP A 75 0.65 7.10 -0.30
CA ASP A 75 -0.09 7.99 -1.22
C ASP A 75 -0.94 7.18 -2.21
N TYR A 76 -0.37 6.10 -2.75
CA TYR A 76 -1.08 5.22 -3.67
C TYR A 76 -2.29 4.55 -2.99
N VAL A 77 -2.11 3.97 -1.80
CA VAL A 77 -3.23 3.34 -1.07
C VAL A 77 -4.29 4.38 -0.71
N GLU A 78 -3.88 5.56 -0.26
CA GLU A 78 -4.79 6.67 0.05
C GLU A 78 -5.60 7.09 -1.20
N ALA A 79 -4.93 7.20 -2.35
CA ALA A 79 -5.59 7.49 -3.62
C ALA A 79 -6.54 6.37 -4.05
N GLY A 80 -6.17 5.10 -3.85
CA GLY A 80 -7.00 3.92 -4.10
C GLY A 80 -8.30 3.95 -3.30
N PHE A 81 -8.27 4.31 -2.02
CA PHE A 81 -9.48 4.51 -1.22
C PHE A 81 -10.33 5.67 -1.73
N ARG A 82 -9.71 6.79 -2.10
CA ARG A 82 -10.43 7.95 -2.64
C ARG A 82 -11.07 7.64 -4.01
N ALA A 83 -10.39 6.87 -4.85
CA ALA A 83 -10.85 6.44 -6.16
C ALA A 83 -11.90 5.32 -6.06
N GLY A 84 -11.77 4.38 -5.11
CA GLY A 84 -12.78 3.36 -4.81
C GLY A 84 -14.10 3.96 -4.32
N ILE A 85 -14.05 5.05 -3.54
CA ILE A 85 -15.23 5.87 -3.22
C ILE A 85 -15.84 6.49 -4.49
N GLN A 86 -15.03 6.87 -5.49
CA GLN A 86 -15.49 7.41 -6.78
C GLN A 86 -16.08 6.32 -7.71
N ALA A 87 -15.56 5.09 -7.68
CA ALA A 87 -16.07 3.97 -8.47
C ALA A 87 -17.43 3.47 -7.92
N GLY A 88 -17.60 3.45 -6.59
CA GLY A 88 -18.86 3.09 -5.95
C GLY A 88 -20.03 4.05 -6.21
N ILE A 89 -19.75 5.32 -6.59
CA ILE A 89 -20.79 6.29 -6.97
C ILE A 89 -21.10 6.32 -8.48
N SER A 90 -20.26 5.73 -9.35
CA SER A 90 -20.49 5.74 -10.80
C SER A 90 -21.36 4.56 -11.31
N GLY A 91 -21.63 3.56 -10.47
CA GLY A 91 -22.36 2.34 -10.86
C GLY A 91 -23.89 2.36 -10.73
N LYS A 92 -24.53 3.46 -10.27
CA LYS A 92 -26.00 3.50 -10.04
C LYS A 92 -26.77 4.48 -10.94
N ALA A 93 -26.21 4.88 -12.08
CA ALA A 93 -26.90 5.71 -13.07
C ALA A 93 -26.93 5.02 -14.45
N ALA A 94 -27.57 3.85 -14.52
CA ALA A 94 -28.09 3.31 -15.77
C ALA A 94 -29.41 2.61 -15.43
N VAL A 95 -30.47 3.41 -15.46
CA VAL A 95 -31.87 2.97 -15.56
C VAL A 95 -32.12 2.46 -16.98
#